data_AF-A0A8J7J7E5-F1
#
_entry.id   AF-A0A8J7J7E5-F1
#
_cell.length_a   1.000
_cell.length_b   1.000
_cell.length_c   1.000
_cell.angle_alpha   90.00
_cell.angle_beta   90.00
_cell.angle_gamma   90.00
#
_symmetry.space_group_name_H-M   'P 1'
#
loop_
_entity.id
_entity.type
_entity.pdbx_description
1 polymer ?
#
loop_
_entity_poly.entity_id
_entity_poly.type
_entity_poly.pdbx_seq_one_letter_code
_entity_poly.pdbx_strand_id
1 'polypeptide(L)'
;MVTVLPNLSAVVDTATVAGTALWAIALYWGFSPVADRVIARCERWLGEESPAASLLGMVPFLAVGGVTHYGLTLTLGGSWAVSLGVIAAMGCGVYELGRRDGQTSE
;
A
#
# COMPACT_ATOMS: atom_id res chain seq x y z
N MET A 1 16.87 17.50 22.00
CA MET A 1 15.57 18.20 21.91
C MET A 1 14.99 17.86 20.55
N VAL A 2 14.10 16.87 20.50
CA VAL A 2 13.50 16.35 19.25
C VAL A 2 12.54 17.40 18.72
N THR A 3 12.83 17.98 17.57
CA THR A 3 11.94 18.90 16.86
C THR A 3 10.76 18.13 16.28
N VAL A 4 9.74 17.93 17.11
CA VAL A 4 8.43 17.40 16.71
C VAL A 4 7.60 18.55 16.15
N LEU A 5 7.85 18.92 14.89
CA LEU A 5 6.88 19.66 14.10
C LEU A 5 6.78 18.96 12.74
N PRO A 6 5.64 18.34 12.37
CA PRO A 6 5.47 17.83 11.03
C PRO A 6 5.51 19.01 10.07
N ASN A 7 6.55 19.06 9.23
CA ASN A 7 6.61 20.02 8.15
C ASN A 7 5.49 19.65 7.17
N LEU A 8 4.47 20.51 7.03
CA LEU A 8 3.37 20.29 6.10
C LEU A 8 3.87 20.13 4.64
N SER A 9 5.08 20.61 4.32
CA SER A 9 5.75 20.35 3.04
C SER A 9 6.23 18.91 2.85
N ALA A 10 6.43 18.13 3.93
CA ALA A 10 6.80 16.72 3.82
C ALA A 10 5.65 15.85 3.28
N VAL A 11 4.40 16.36 3.33
CA VAL A 11 3.22 15.71 2.71
C VAL A 11 3.33 15.67 1.18
N VAL A 12 4.16 16.54 0.57
CA VAL A 12 4.38 16.64 -0.88
C VAL A 12 5.87 16.50 -1.22
N ASP A 13 6.61 15.74 -0.44
CA ASP A 13 7.96 15.35 -0.83
C ASP A 13 7.91 14.08 -1.69
N THR A 14 8.73 14.02 -2.74
CA THR A 14 8.77 12.89 -3.67
C THR A 14 8.99 11.56 -2.94
N ALA A 15 9.78 11.58 -1.87
CA ALA A 15 10.04 10.39 -1.05
C ALA A 15 8.79 9.90 -0.30
N THR A 16 7.95 10.80 0.19
CA THR A 16 6.71 10.44 0.89
C THR A 16 5.72 9.81 -0.08
N VAL A 17 5.53 10.40 -1.26
CA VAL A 17 4.64 9.84 -2.29
C VAL A 17 5.13 8.49 -2.79
N ALA A 18 6.45 8.34 -3.02
CA ALA A 18 7.03 7.06 -3.40
C ALA A 18 6.89 6.03 -2.27
N GLY A 19 7.15 6.42 -1.03
CA GLY A 19 7.05 5.56 0.14
C GLY A 19 5.63 5.07 0.39
N THR A 20 4.63 5.95 0.33
CA THR A 20 3.22 5.55 0.49
C THR A 20 2.77 4.62 -0.64
N ALA A 21 3.19 4.88 -1.88
CA ALA A 21 2.89 4.02 -3.02
C ALA A 21 3.54 2.63 -2.89
N LEU A 22 4.79 2.56 -2.44
CA LEU A 22 5.49 1.29 -2.20
C LEU A 22 4.78 0.43 -1.14
N TRP A 23 4.39 1.04 -0.03
CA TRP A 23 3.63 0.34 1.02
C TRP A 23 2.22 -0.06 0.56
N ALA A 24 1.56 0.78 -0.24
CA ALA A 24 0.26 0.45 -0.81
C ALA A 24 0.35 -0.77 -1.76
N ILE A 25 1.35 -0.80 -2.64
CA ILE A 25 1.60 -1.94 -3.54
C ILE A 25 1.98 -3.20 -2.75
N ALA A 26 2.83 -3.07 -1.73
CA ALA A 26 3.20 -4.21 -0.88
C ALA A 26 1.96 -4.82 -0.21
N LEU A 27 1.06 -4.00 0.34
CA LEU A 27 -0.18 -4.47 0.95
C LEU A 27 -1.15 -5.08 -0.06
N TYR A 28 -1.22 -4.49 -1.25
CA TYR A 28 -2.07 -4.98 -2.33
C TYR A 28 -1.67 -6.38 -2.80
N TRP A 29 -0.37 -6.61 -3.06
CA TRP A 29 0.12 -7.94 -3.47
C TRP A 29 0.22 -8.93 -2.31
N GLY A 30 0.64 -8.49 -1.13
CA GLY A 30 0.83 -9.37 0.03
C GLY A 30 -0.48 -9.96 0.56
N PHE A 31 -1.59 -9.23 0.37
CA PHE A 31 -2.91 -9.65 0.82
C PHE A 31 -3.91 -9.79 -0.34
N SER A 32 -3.50 -10.39 -1.46
CA SER A 32 -4.36 -10.57 -2.65
C SER A 32 -5.79 -11.07 -2.33
N PRO A 33 -6.01 -12.11 -1.50
CA PRO A 33 -7.38 -12.56 -1.19
C PRO A 33 -8.23 -11.52 -0.43
N VAL A 34 -7.58 -10.61 0.31
CA VAL A 34 -8.25 -9.50 1.00
C VAL A 34 -8.49 -8.34 0.03
N ALA A 35 -7.52 -8.08 -0.86
CA ALA A 35 -7.66 -7.08 -1.91
C ALA A 35 -8.86 -7.36 -2.81
N ASP A 36 -9.02 -8.60 -3.27
CA ASP A 36 -10.17 -9.00 -4.09
C ASP A 36 -11.49 -8.81 -3.33
N ARG A 37 -11.54 -9.14 -2.03
CA ARG A 37 -12.74 -8.91 -1.21
C ARG A 37 -13.06 -7.43 -1.04
N VAL A 38 -12.05 -6.58 -0.89
CA VAL A 38 -12.20 -5.13 -0.72
C VAL A 38 -12.69 -4.51 -2.02
N ILE A 39 -12.11 -4.88 -3.16
CA ILE A 39 -12.53 -4.41 -4.49
C ILE A 39 -13.95 -4.86 -4.78
N ALA A 40 -14.24 -6.16 -4.65
CA ALA A 40 -15.58 -6.70 -4.86
C ALA A 40 -16.60 -6.14 -3.85
N ARG A 41 -16.17 -5.69 -2.66
CA ARG A 41 -17.03 -4.95 -1.75
C ARG A 41 -17.32 -3.57 -2.34
N CYS A 42 -16.31 -2.81 -2.75
CA CYS A 42 -16.49 -1.47 -3.32
C CYS A 42 -17.38 -1.48 -4.56
N GLU A 43 -17.18 -2.43 -5.49
CA GLU A 43 -18.03 -2.60 -6.68
C GLU A 43 -19.49 -2.85 -6.32
N ARG A 44 -19.74 -3.71 -5.33
CA ARG A 44 -21.11 -3.97 -4.85
C ARG A 44 -21.77 -2.77 -4.18
N TRP A 45 -21.00 -1.86 -3.57
CA TRP A 45 -21.56 -0.64 -2.96
C TRP A 45 -21.81 0.47 -3.96
N LEU A 46 -20.97 0.60 -5.00
CA LEU A 46 -20.97 1.73 -5.94
C LEU A 46 -21.76 1.47 -7.24
N GLY A 47 -22.16 0.23 -7.49
CA GLY A 47 -22.78 -0.19 -8.75
C GLY A 47 -21.72 -0.51 -9.81
N GLU A 48 -21.98 -1.55 -10.59
CA GLU A 48 -21.04 -2.16 -11.55
C GLU A 48 -20.61 -1.21 -12.67
N GLU A 49 -21.39 -0.15 -12.90
CA GLU A 49 -21.21 0.85 -13.96
C GLU A 49 -20.38 2.08 -13.57
N SER A 50 -19.95 2.20 -12.31
CA SER A 50 -19.20 3.38 -11.85
C SER A 50 -17.68 3.20 -12.01
N PRO A 51 -16.98 4.02 -12.81
CA PRO A 51 -15.50 4.00 -12.87
C PRO A 51 -14.86 4.38 -11.53
N ALA A 52 -15.62 4.98 -10.61
CA ALA A 52 -15.16 5.26 -9.25
C ALA A 52 -15.05 4.01 -8.37
N ALA A 53 -15.70 2.89 -8.72
CA ALA A 53 -15.66 1.65 -7.94
C ALA A 53 -14.23 1.08 -7.85
N SER A 54 -13.53 0.99 -8.99
CA SER A 54 -12.15 0.51 -9.03
C SER A 54 -11.17 1.51 -8.41
N LEU A 55 -11.39 2.82 -8.58
CA LEU A 55 -10.55 3.86 -7.97
C LEU A 55 -10.67 3.85 -6.44
N LEU A 56 -11.89 3.69 -5.91
CA LEU A 56 -12.14 3.65 -4.48
C LEU A 56 -11.63 2.35 -3.85
N GLY A 57 -11.57 1.26 -4.62
CA GLY A 57 -10.94 0.01 -4.21
C GLY A 57 -9.44 0.13 -3.88
N MET A 58 -8.73 1.08 -4.49
CA MET A 58 -7.30 1.34 -4.22
C MET A 58 -7.09 2.26 -3.01
N VAL A 59 -8.06 3.13 -2.69
CA VAL A 59 -8.01 4.09 -1.56
C VAL A 59 -7.68 3.43 -0.21
N PRO A 60 -8.30 2.31 0.21
CA PRO A 60 -7.94 1.68 1.48
C PRO A 60 -6.49 1.21 1.53
N PHE A 61 -5.94 0.74 0.41
CA PHE A 61 -4.53 0.35 0.33
C PHE A 61 -3.59 1.55 0.44
N LEU A 62 -3.95 2.68 -0.20
CA LEU A 62 -3.22 3.94 -0.02
C LEU A 62 -3.28 4.45 1.41
N ALA A 63 -4.46 4.38 2.05
CA ALA A 63 -4.64 4.85 3.42
C ALA A 63 -3.78 4.03 4.40
N VAL A 64 -3.86 2.71 4.34
CA VAL A 64 -3.05 1.82 5.20
C VAL A 64 -1.56 1.94 4.86
N GLY A 65 -1.21 2.06 3.58
CA GLY A 65 0.17 2.27 3.13
C GLY A 65 0.76 3.59 3.65
N GLY A 66 -0.01 4.67 3.58
CA GLY A 66 0.36 5.97 4.14
C GLY A 66 0.50 5.96 5.66
N VAL A 67 -0.41 5.30 6.37
CA VAL A 67 -0.31 5.10 7.83
C VAL A 67 0.96 4.33 8.19
N THR A 68 1.27 3.27 7.45
CA THR A 68 2.47 2.45 7.69
C THR A 68 3.74 3.25 7.44
N HIS A 69 3.83 3.95 6.31
CA HIS A 69 4.96 4.83 6.00
C HIS A 69 5.14 5.93 7.04
N TYR A 70 4.04 6.57 7.46
CA TYR A 70 4.07 7.61 8.48
C TYR A 70 4.54 7.06 9.83
N GLY A 71 4.01 5.93 10.28
CA GLY A 71 4.44 5.27 11.53
C GLY A 71 5.92 4.89 11.51
N LEU A 72 6.44 4.38 10.38
CA LEU A 72 7.86 4.09 10.22
C LEU A 72 8.71 5.36 10.19
N THR A 73 8.22 6.43 9.56
CA THR A 73 8.91 7.71 9.55
C THR A 73 9.01 8.30 10.96
N LEU A 74 7.96 8.15 11.78
CA LEU A 74 7.96 8.58 13.17
C LEU A 74 8.89 7.76 14.07
N THR A 75 9.04 6.46 13.81
CA THR A 75 9.78 5.54 14.68
C THR A 75 11.24 5.38 14.28
N LEU A 76 11.51 5.17 12.99
CA LEU A 76 12.82 4.76 12.44
C LEU A 76 13.44 5.83 11.52
N GLY A 77 12.65 6.81 11.08
CA GLY A 77 13.07 7.87 10.17
C GLY A 77 12.70 7.60 8.69
N GLY A 78 12.72 8.66 7.88
CA GLY A 78 12.18 8.63 6.51
C GLY A 78 12.89 7.67 5.55
N SER A 79 14.22 7.55 5.63
CA SER A 79 14.98 6.64 4.75
C SER A 79 14.64 5.16 4.98
N TRP A 80 14.50 4.76 6.25
CA TRP A 80 14.10 3.40 6.62
C TRP A 80 12.69 3.07 6.14
N ALA A 81 11.74 4.01 6.25
CA ALA A 81 10.38 3.81 5.80
C ALA A 81 10.30 3.50 4.30
N VAL A 82 11.09 4.18 3.48
CA VAL A 82 11.16 3.96 2.02
C VAL A 82 11.86 2.64 1.70
N SER A 83 13.03 2.35 2.28
CA SER A 83 13.78 1.11 2.00
C SER A 83 13.01 -0.14 2.42
N LEU A 84 12.37 -0.13 3.58
CA LEU A 84 11.51 -1.23 4.03
C LEU A 84 10.28 -1.38 3.14
N GLY A 85 9.74 -0.29 2.61
CA GLY A 85 8.66 -0.32 1.61
C GLY A 85 9.09 -1.03 0.32
N VAL A 86 10.30 -0.77 -0.19
CA VAL A 86 10.84 -1.48 -1.37
C VAL A 86 10.99 -2.97 -1.09
N ILE A 87 11.57 -3.35 0.05
CA ILE A 87 11.76 -4.76 0.44
C ILE A 87 10.40 -5.46 0.58
N ALA A 88 9.44 -4.81 1.22
CA ALA A 88 8.09 -5.34 1.39
C ALA A 88 7.41 -5.53 0.03
N ALA A 89 7.51 -4.56 -0.89
CA ALA A 89 6.93 -4.66 -2.23
C ALA A 89 7.55 -5.81 -3.04
N MET A 90 8.87 -5.96 -3.00
CA MET A 90 9.58 -7.08 -3.64
C MET A 90 9.15 -8.43 -3.04
N GLY A 91 9.14 -8.55 -1.70
CA GLY A 91 8.75 -9.77 -1.01
C GLY A 91 7.31 -10.18 -1.29
N CYS A 92 6.38 -9.22 -1.26
CA CYS A 92 4.98 -9.45 -1.58
C CYS A 92 4.77 -9.81 -3.05
N GLY A 93 5.54 -9.21 -3.97
CA GLY A 93 5.53 -9.58 -5.39
C GLY A 93 5.99 -11.01 -5.63
N VAL A 94 7.10 -11.43 -4.99
CA VAL A 94 7.58 -12.82 -5.07
C VAL A 94 6.58 -13.80 -4.44
N TYR A 95 5.99 -13.45 -3.30
CA TYR A 95 4.96 -14.27 -2.65
C TYR A 95 3.76 -14.50 -3.57
N GLU A 96 3.25 -13.44 -4.20
CA GLU A 96 2.08 -13.52 -5.07
C GLU A 96 2.37 -14.38 -6.32
N LEU A 97 3.57 -14.28 -6.90
CA LEU A 97 3.99 -15.17 -7.99
C LEU A 97 4.05 -16.63 -7.53
N GLY A 98 4.72 -16.92 -6.41
CA GLY A 98 4.81 -18.28 -5.88
C GLY A 98 3.44 -18.87 -5.50
N ARG A 99 2.54 -18.05 -4.97
CA ARG A 99 1.15 -18.44 -4.66
C ARG A 99 0.39 -18.83 -5.93
N ARG A 100 0.51 -18.07 -7.01
CA ARG A 100 -0.15 -18.35 -8.30
C ARG A 100 0.39 -19.61 -8.97
N ASP A 101 1.71 -19.82 -8.93
CA ASP A 101 2.35 -21.00 -9.49
C ASP A 101 1.88 -22.28 -8.78
N GLY A 102 1.68 -22.22 -7.46
CA GLY A 102 1.13 -23.32 -6.68
C GLY A 102 -0.32 -23.69 -7.04
N GLN A 103 -1.13 -22.74 -7.52
CA GLN A 103 -2.51 -23.00 -7.95
C GLN A 103 -2.62 -23.49 -9.41
N THR A 104 -1.56 -23.32 -10.21
CA THR A 104 -1.54 -23.74 -11.63
C THR A 104 -1.01 -25.16 -11.81
N SER A 105 -0.33 -25.71 -10.81
CA SER A 105 0.25 -27.06 -10.83
C SER A 105 -0.68 -28.17 -10.32
N GLU A 106 -1.89 -27.83 -9.90
CA GLU A 106 -3.00 -28.76 -9.58
C GLU A 106 -3.96 -28.88 -10.78
#